data_AF-A0AAW2LPC9-F1
#
_entry.id   AF-A0AAW2LPC9-F1
#
_cell.length_a   1.000
_cell.length_b   1.000
_cell.length_c   1.000
_cell.angle_alpha   90.00
_cell.angle_beta   90.00
_cell.angle_gamma   90.00
#
_symmetry.space_group_name_H-M   'P 1'
#
loop_
_entity.id
_entity.type
_entity.pdbx_description
1 polymer ?
#
loop_
_entity_poly.entity_id
_entity_poly.type
_entity_poly.pdbx_seq_one_letter_code
_entity_poly.pdbx_strand_id
1 'polypeptide(L)'
;MAMAACTSMRALQLKLNNLSPFLPANGKIFPNGLLRTGCRRHSMFLKAVPVVQNGVLSFNGTEALVGVPDNVVITAGSDSSAFLGAISTQSSSRHVFKLGVIEDARLLSLFRFKIWWMIPRVGNSGRDIPVETQMLLLEAREEPTSEEPNRETKYVLFLPILDGEFRSSLQGNSADELEVCVETGDSAIIASASPKAVFVNFGDNPFELIKESMK
;
A
#
# COMPACT_ATOMS: atom_id res chain seq x y z
N MET A 1 9.21 -57.10 27.83
CA MET A 1 10.56 -57.44 28.35
C MET A 1 11.55 -56.54 27.62
N ALA A 2 12.52 -56.04 28.36
CA ALA A 2 13.21 -54.75 28.18
C ALA A 2 14.11 -54.59 26.94
N MET A 3 14.32 -53.32 26.57
CA MET A 3 15.57 -52.61 26.19
C MET A 3 15.16 -51.25 25.60
N ALA A 4 15.83 -50.12 25.72
CA ALA A 4 16.80 -49.52 26.65
C ALA A 4 16.89 -48.05 26.16
N ALA A 5 17.03 -47.10 27.08
CA ALA A 5 16.99 -45.66 26.81
C ALA A 5 18.24 -45.13 26.09
N CYS A 6 18.12 -43.97 25.45
CA CYS A 6 18.95 -42.76 25.66
C CYS A 6 19.05 -41.93 24.37
N THR A 7 18.64 -40.66 24.42
CA THR A 7 19.52 -39.55 24.01
C THR A 7 18.98 -38.20 24.50
N SER A 8 19.92 -37.46 25.07
CA SER A 8 19.81 -36.21 25.82
C SER A 8 19.29 -35.03 25.01
N MET A 9 18.33 -34.28 25.56
CA MET A 9 18.05 -32.92 25.13
C MET A 9 19.09 -31.97 25.74
N ARG A 10 19.91 -31.31 24.92
CA ARG A 10 20.73 -30.18 25.34
C ARG A 10 19.95 -28.89 25.15
N ALA A 11 19.56 -28.28 26.28
CA ALA A 11 19.10 -26.90 26.33
C ALA A 11 20.29 -25.95 26.11
N LEU A 12 20.19 -25.07 25.11
CA LEU A 12 21.13 -23.96 24.93
C LEU A 12 20.74 -22.82 25.87
N GLN A 13 21.50 -22.68 26.95
CA GLN A 13 21.45 -21.53 27.86
C GLN A 13 22.30 -20.39 27.26
N LEU A 14 21.65 -19.28 26.89
CA LEU A 14 22.32 -18.02 26.54
C LEU A 14 22.75 -17.32 27.84
N LYS A 15 24.07 -17.32 28.10
CA LYS A 15 24.69 -16.55 29.18
C LYS A 15 24.67 -15.06 28.85
N LEU A 16 23.92 -14.29 29.63
CA LEU A 16 24.01 -12.83 29.68
C LEU A 16 25.20 -12.45 30.57
N ASN A 17 26.30 -12.01 29.99
CA ASN A 17 27.40 -11.38 30.73
C ASN A 17 27.32 -9.87 30.53
N ASN A 18 26.78 -9.20 31.55
CA ASN A 18 27.18 -7.83 31.89
C ASN A 18 28.69 -7.80 32.08
N LEU A 19 29.36 -6.80 31.51
CA LEU A 19 30.48 -6.06 32.10
C LEU A 19 30.98 -5.01 31.10
N SER A 20 30.62 -3.76 31.35
CA SER A 20 31.38 -2.59 30.92
C SER A 20 32.77 -2.61 31.57
N PRO A 21 33.83 -2.26 30.82
CA PRO A 21 34.67 -1.13 31.24
C PRO A 21 35.16 -0.30 30.05
N PHE A 22 35.87 0.79 30.35
CA PHE A 22 36.68 1.64 29.46
C PHE A 22 36.06 2.96 28.99
N LEU A 23 36.14 3.96 29.89
CA LEU A 23 36.44 5.35 29.52
C LEU A 23 37.87 5.45 28.95
N PRO A 24 38.11 6.39 28.04
CA PRO A 24 39.22 7.32 28.26
C PRO A 24 38.86 8.80 28.06
N ALA A 25 39.77 9.61 28.59
CA ALA A 25 39.69 11.04 28.84
C ALA A 25 39.89 11.91 27.59
N ASN A 26 39.10 12.99 27.51
CA ASN A 26 39.48 14.38 27.19
C ASN A 26 38.28 15.16 26.66
N GLY A 27 37.45 15.67 27.58
CA GLY A 27 36.40 16.64 27.25
C GLY A 27 37.00 18.03 27.08
N LYS A 28 37.26 18.45 25.83
CA LYS A 28 37.36 19.87 25.50
C LYS A 28 35.95 20.40 25.27
N ILE A 29 35.46 21.18 26.23
CA ILE A 29 34.27 22.01 26.06
C ILE A 29 34.64 23.13 25.10
N PHE A 30 34.07 23.11 23.90
CA PHE A 30 34.07 24.27 23.02
C PHE A 30 32.72 24.98 23.17
N PRO A 31 32.69 26.26 23.60
CA PRO A 31 31.50 27.06 23.55
C PRO A 31 31.28 27.53 22.09
N ASN A 32 30.00 27.68 21.74
CA ASN A 32 29.48 28.37 20.57
C ASN A 32 29.52 27.65 19.21
N GLY A 33 28.32 27.20 18.82
CA GLY A 33 27.74 27.58 17.53
C GLY A 33 28.32 26.89 16.30
N LEU A 34 27.75 25.74 15.94
CA LEU A 34 27.71 25.33 14.54
C LEU A 34 26.29 24.86 14.19
N LEU A 35 25.70 25.55 13.22
CA LEU A 35 24.42 25.20 12.62
C LEU A 35 24.43 23.71 12.28
N ARG A 36 23.48 22.97 12.86
CA ARG A 36 22.98 21.76 12.21
C ARG A 36 22.39 22.21 10.88
N THR A 37 23.15 22.07 9.80
CA THR A 37 22.58 22.09 8.46
C THR A 37 21.55 20.97 8.45
N GLY A 38 20.26 21.35 8.44
CA GLY A 38 19.19 20.41 8.27
C GLY A 38 19.50 19.62 7.00
N CYS A 39 19.67 18.31 7.13
CA CYS A 39 19.56 17.44 5.98
C CYS A 39 18.15 17.69 5.44
N ARG A 40 18.06 18.48 4.35
CA ARG A 40 16.81 18.60 3.60
C ARG A 40 16.48 17.17 3.19
N ARG A 41 15.50 16.57 3.87
CA ARG A 41 14.75 15.46 3.29
C ARG A 41 14.11 16.05 2.05
N HIS A 42 14.72 15.79 0.91
CA HIS A 42 14.08 15.98 -0.38
C HIS A 42 12.99 14.90 -0.41
N SER A 43 11.82 15.22 0.11
CA SER A 43 10.60 14.48 -0.19
C SER A 43 10.32 14.81 -1.66
N MET A 44 10.79 13.94 -2.56
CA MET A 44 10.60 14.10 -4.01
C MET A 44 9.25 13.50 -4.41
N PHE A 45 8.18 13.91 -3.74
CA PHE A 45 6.85 13.63 -4.28
C PHE A 45 6.63 14.61 -5.42
N LEU A 46 6.51 14.07 -6.64
CA LEU A 46 5.88 14.80 -7.71
C LEU A 46 4.45 15.06 -7.25
N LYS A 47 4.05 16.33 -7.15
CA LYS A 47 2.67 16.71 -6.85
C LYS A 47 1.79 16.24 -8.02
N ALA A 48 1.35 15.00 -7.94
CA ALA A 48 0.60 14.31 -8.98
C ALA A 48 -0.87 14.25 -8.55
N VAL A 49 -1.70 15.05 -9.20
CA VAL A 49 -3.15 14.95 -9.01
C VAL A 49 -3.63 13.74 -9.82
N PRO A 50 -4.33 12.77 -9.22
CA PRO A 50 -4.93 11.68 -9.98
C PRO A 50 -6.01 12.23 -10.91
N VAL A 51 -5.99 11.74 -12.14
CA VAL A 51 -6.91 12.15 -13.18
C VAL A 51 -7.48 10.91 -13.85
N VAL A 52 -8.80 10.88 -14.02
CA VAL A 52 -9.47 9.90 -14.88
C VAL A 52 -9.88 10.57 -16.18
N GLN A 53 -9.32 10.10 -17.29
CA GLN A 53 -9.67 10.55 -18.64
C GLN A 53 -9.83 9.32 -19.53
N ASN A 54 -10.91 9.28 -20.32
CA ASN A 54 -11.19 8.17 -21.25
C ASN A 54 -11.13 6.77 -20.60
N GLY A 55 -11.57 6.66 -19.35
CA GLY A 55 -11.53 5.40 -18.59
C GLY A 55 -10.13 4.99 -18.11
N VAL A 56 -9.15 5.89 -18.12
CA VAL A 56 -7.79 5.63 -17.63
C VAL A 56 -7.51 6.50 -16.40
N LEU A 57 -7.16 5.86 -15.28
CA LEU A 57 -6.63 6.53 -14.09
C LEU A 57 -5.12 6.72 -14.27
N SER A 58 -4.68 7.98 -14.21
CA SER A 58 -3.27 8.35 -14.34
C SER A 58 -2.83 9.32 -13.25
N PHE A 59 -1.53 9.30 -12.95
CA PHE A 59 -0.85 10.18 -12.01
C PHE A 59 0.31 10.85 -12.74
N ASN A 60 0.24 12.17 -12.95
CA ASN A 60 1.28 12.94 -13.64
C ASN A 60 1.67 12.36 -15.02
N GLY A 61 0.69 11.84 -15.77
CA GLY A 61 0.89 11.21 -17.08
C GLY A 61 1.29 9.74 -17.04
N THR A 62 1.52 9.16 -15.85
CA THR A 62 1.79 7.72 -15.68
C THR A 62 0.47 6.98 -15.44
N GLU A 63 0.19 5.96 -16.23
CA GLU A 63 -1.06 5.19 -16.15
C GLU A 63 -1.00 4.17 -15.00
N ALA A 64 -2.10 4.08 -14.25
CA ALA A 64 -2.26 3.17 -13.13
C ALA A 64 -3.32 2.10 -13.38
N LEU A 65 -4.50 2.50 -13.86
CA LEU A 65 -5.62 1.59 -14.15
C LEU A 65 -6.25 1.98 -15.48
N VAL A 66 -6.66 0.98 -16.25
CA VAL A 66 -7.45 1.17 -17.48
C VAL A 66 -8.87 0.63 -17.28
N GLY A 67 -9.82 1.03 -18.14
CA GLY A 67 -11.21 0.57 -18.02
C GLY A 67 -11.90 0.98 -16.70
N VAL A 68 -11.54 2.14 -16.16
CA VAL A 68 -12.16 2.75 -14.98
C VAL A 68 -13.63 3.10 -15.29
N PRO A 69 -14.61 2.54 -14.55
CA PRO A 69 -16.02 2.83 -14.78
C PRO A 69 -16.45 4.26 -14.41
N ASP A 70 -17.51 4.76 -15.04
CA ASP A 70 -18.05 6.12 -14.81
C ASP A 70 -18.58 6.37 -13.39
N ASN A 71 -18.91 5.31 -12.66
CA ASN A 71 -19.40 5.43 -11.28
C ASN A 71 -18.26 5.50 -10.25
N VAL A 72 -16.99 5.43 -10.67
CA VAL A 72 -15.83 5.65 -9.81
C VAL A 72 -15.67 7.13 -9.50
N VAL A 73 -15.47 7.44 -8.23
CA VAL A 73 -15.33 8.81 -7.73
C VAL A 73 -13.91 9.02 -7.22
N ILE A 74 -13.33 10.16 -7.56
CA ILE A 74 -12.04 10.61 -7.04
C ILE A 74 -12.26 11.81 -6.13
N THR A 75 -11.90 11.65 -4.86
CA THR A 75 -11.90 12.75 -3.88
C THR A 75 -10.45 13.16 -3.64
N ALA A 76 -10.11 14.42 -3.91
CA ALA A 76 -8.76 14.91 -3.66
C ALA A 76 -8.35 14.75 -2.19
N GLY A 77 -7.13 14.29 -1.95
CA GLY A 77 -6.50 14.20 -0.64
C GLY A 77 -5.54 15.36 -0.40
N SER A 78 -4.53 15.14 0.44
CA SER A 78 -3.41 16.07 0.61
C SER A 78 -2.31 15.80 -0.42
N ASP A 79 -1.65 16.85 -0.89
CA ASP A 79 -0.48 16.79 -1.78
C ASP A 79 -0.72 16.04 -3.10
N SER A 80 -0.18 14.81 -3.23
CA SER A 80 -0.29 13.90 -4.38
C SER A 80 -1.24 12.73 -4.14
N SER A 81 -1.99 12.75 -3.04
CA SER A 81 -2.91 11.69 -2.67
C SER A 81 -4.34 11.98 -3.06
N ALA A 82 -5.14 10.92 -3.16
CA ALA A 82 -6.58 11.01 -3.29
C ALA A 82 -7.25 9.82 -2.65
N PHE A 83 -8.58 9.83 -2.67
CA PHE A 83 -9.40 8.68 -2.35
C PHE A 83 -10.16 8.27 -3.59
N LEU A 84 -10.13 6.97 -3.87
CA LEU A 84 -11.00 6.30 -4.83
C LEU A 84 -12.21 5.74 -4.10
N GLY A 85 -13.34 5.80 -4.76
CA GLY A 85 -14.60 5.30 -4.29
C GLY A 85 -15.53 5.02 -5.44
N ALA A 86 -16.77 4.66 -5.13
CA ALA A 86 -17.79 4.49 -6.17
C ALA A 86 -19.20 4.76 -5.65
N ILE A 87 -20.11 4.95 -6.60
CA ILE A 87 -21.54 5.14 -6.36
C ILE A 87 -22.31 3.95 -6.95
N SER A 88 -23.34 3.51 -6.23
CA SER A 88 -24.29 2.48 -6.61
C SER A 88 -25.69 3.06 -6.73
N THR A 89 -26.52 2.47 -7.59
CA THR A 89 -27.95 2.81 -7.67
C THR A 89 -28.79 2.20 -6.55
N GLN A 90 -28.23 1.22 -5.84
CA GLN A 90 -28.90 0.50 -4.75
C GLN A 90 -28.14 0.70 -3.44
N SER A 91 -28.87 0.77 -2.33
CA SER A 91 -28.27 0.75 -1.00
C SER A 91 -28.05 -0.69 -0.54
N SER A 92 -26.88 -0.97 0.03
CA SER A 92 -26.51 -2.27 0.56
C SER A 92 -25.54 -2.12 1.74
N SER A 93 -25.51 -3.10 2.62
CA SER A 93 -24.48 -3.23 3.65
C SER A 93 -23.16 -3.78 3.11
N ARG A 94 -23.17 -4.27 1.86
CA ARG A 94 -22.00 -4.76 1.13
C ARG A 94 -22.07 -4.41 -0.35
N HIS A 95 -21.01 -3.78 -0.86
CA HIS A 95 -20.79 -3.49 -2.28
C HIS A 95 -19.47 -4.06 -2.76
N VAL A 96 -19.42 -4.45 -4.03
CA VAL A 96 -18.17 -4.75 -4.74
C VAL A 96 -18.16 -3.89 -5.99
N PHE A 97 -17.19 -2.98 -6.07
CA PHE A 97 -17.06 -2.05 -7.18
C PHE A 97 -15.79 -2.35 -7.97
N LYS A 98 -15.92 -2.41 -9.29
CA LYS A 98 -14.76 -2.37 -10.19
C LYS A 98 -14.14 -0.97 -10.14
N LEU A 99 -12.82 -0.92 -9.90
CA LEU A 99 -12.02 0.30 -9.96
C LEU A 99 -11.32 0.46 -11.30
N GLY A 100 -11.01 -0.64 -11.97
CA GLY A 100 -10.32 -0.66 -13.25
C GLY A 100 -9.74 -2.03 -13.53
N VAL A 101 -8.83 -2.11 -14.49
CA VAL A 101 -8.16 -3.32 -14.95
C VAL A 101 -6.65 -3.14 -14.80
N ILE A 102 -5.98 -4.19 -14.34
CA ILE A 102 -4.52 -4.27 -14.23
C ILE A 102 -4.05 -5.42 -15.10
N GLU A 103 -3.41 -5.10 -16.22
CA GLU A 103 -2.82 -6.09 -17.13
C GLU A 103 -1.32 -5.83 -17.24
N ASP A 104 -0.51 -6.89 -17.12
CA ASP A 104 0.94 -6.89 -17.35
C ASP A 104 1.70 -5.77 -16.59
N ALA A 105 1.34 -5.56 -15.32
CA ALA A 105 1.97 -4.61 -14.41
C ALA A 105 2.41 -5.30 -13.13
N ARG A 106 3.68 -5.13 -12.75
CA ARG A 106 4.23 -5.74 -11.53
C ARG A 106 3.51 -5.17 -10.32
N LEU A 107 3.08 -6.06 -9.43
CA LEU A 107 2.37 -5.69 -8.22
C LEU A 107 2.83 -6.48 -7.00
N LEU A 108 2.67 -5.86 -5.83
CA LEU A 108 2.80 -6.46 -4.52
C LEU A 108 1.52 -6.20 -3.73
N SER A 109 0.86 -7.27 -3.31
CA SER A 109 -0.31 -7.23 -2.43
C SER A 109 0.05 -7.73 -1.04
N LEU A 110 -0.50 -7.11 0.00
CA LEU A 110 -0.55 -7.68 1.35
C LEU A 110 -2.00 -8.02 1.67
N PHE A 111 -2.28 -9.31 1.85
CA PHE A 111 -3.65 -9.80 2.03
C PHE A 111 -3.79 -10.64 3.28
N ARG A 112 -5.00 -10.64 3.85
CA ARG A 112 -5.33 -11.39 5.05
C ARG A 112 -5.66 -12.84 4.70
N PHE A 113 -4.71 -13.76 4.88
CA PHE A 113 -4.95 -15.19 4.63
C PHE A 113 -5.57 -15.92 5.85
N LYS A 114 -5.43 -15.33 7.04
CA LYS A 114 -6.11 -15.74 8.29
C LYS A 114 -6.46 -14.48 9.10
N ILE A 115 -7.45 -14.56 9.98
CA ILE A 115 -7.99 -13.42 10.76
C ILE A 115 -6.88 -12.49 11.31
N TRP A 116 -5.83 -13.06 11.88
CA TRP A 116 -4.74 -12.33 12.55
C TRP A 116 -3.46 -12.17 11.73
N TRP A 117 -3.45 -12.60 10.46
CA TRP A 117 -2.22 -12.73 9.68
C TRP A 117 -2.38 -12.22 8.26
N MET A 118 -1.43 -11.37 7.85
CA MET A 118 -1.24 -10.94 6.47
C MET A 118 0.04 -11.53 5.89
N ILE A 119 0.01 -11.89 4.61
CA ILE A 119 1.19 -12.33 3.86
C ILE A 119 1.29 -11.58 2.53
N PRO A 120 2.52 -11.41 2.00
CA PRO A 120 2.69 -10.81 0.69
C PRO A 120 2.36 -11.79 -0.44
N ARG A 121 1.83 -11.27 -1.54
CA ARG A 121 1.80 -11.94 -2.85
C ARG A 121 2.24 -10.96 -3.93
N VAL A 122 3.19 -11.41 -4.75
CA VAL A 122 3.60 -10.72 -5.98
C VAL A 122 2.80 -11.27 -7.16
N GLY A 123 2.56 -10.43 -8.15
CA GLY A 123 1.82 -10.77 -9.36
C GLY A 123 2.12 -9.79 -10.49
N ASN A 124 1.47 -10.01 -11.62
CA ASN A 124 1.61 -9.16 -12.81
C ASN A 124 0.25 -8.70 -13.39
N SER A 125 -0.86 -9.01 -12.72
CA SER A 125 -2.21 -8.74 -13.24
C SER A 125 -3.27 -8.72 -12.14
N GLY A 126 -4.43 -8.12 -12.41
CA GLY A 126 -5.52 -7.99 -11.44
C GLY A 126 -5.95 -9.33 -10.85
N ARG A 127 -5.98 -10.42 -11.64
CA ARG A 127 -6.34 -11.77 -11.17
C ARG A 127 -5.40 -12.33 -10.09
N ASP A 128 -4.18 -11.79 -9.96
CA ASP A 128 -3.22 -12.22 -8.95
C ASP A 128 -3.53 -11.64 -7.57
N ILE A 129 -4.38 -10.61 -7.48
CA ILE A 129 -4.70 -9.91 -6.24
C ILE A 129 -5.67 -10.77 -5.41
N PRO A 130 -5.26 -11.27 -4.23
CA PRO A 130 -6.14 -12.10 -3.41
C PRO A 130 -7.30 -11.29 -2.83
N VAL A 131 -8.40 -11.98 -2.56
CA VAL A 131 -9.50 -11.46 -1.72
C VAL A 131 -8.95 -11.06 -0.36
N GLU A 132 -9.53 -10.03 0.25
CA GLU A 132 -9.06 -9.44 1.51
C GLU A 132 -7.66 -8.82 1.44
N THR A 133 -7.28 -8.25 0.29
CA THR A 133 -6.07 -7.42 0.19
C THR A 133 -6.26 -6.10 0.95
N GLN A 134 -5.28 -5.73 1.78
CA GLN A 134 -5.30 -4.55 2.65
C GLN A 134 -4.21 -3.52 2.28
N MET A 135 -3.37 -3.85 1.31
CA MET A 135 -2.43 -2.92 0.67
C MET A 135 -2.08 -3.50 -0.70
N LEU A 136 -2.08 -2.64 -1.71
CA LEU A 136 -1.59 -2.97 -3.05
C LEU A 136 -0.58 -1.90 -3.47
N LEU A 137 0.63 -2.31 -3.81
CA LEU A 137 1.64 -1.49 -4.43
C LEU A 137 1.74 -1.92 -5.89
N LEU A 138 1.42 -1.01 -6.80
CA LEU A 138 1.40 -1.23 -8.23
C LEU A 138 2.52 -0.44 -8.88
N GLU A 139 3.26 -1.06 -9.79
CA GLU A 139 4.14 -0.34 -10.69
C GLU A 139 3.33 0.32 -11.79
N ALA A 140 3.48 1.64 -11.90
CA ALA A 140 2.75 2.44 -12.86
C ALA A 140 3.46 2.43 -14.21
N ARG A 141 2.70 2.44 -15.30
CA ARG A 141 3.21 2.37 -16.67
C ARG A 141 3.41 3.76 -17.24
N GLU A 142 4.59 4.01 -17.79
CA GLU A 142 4.79 5.17 -18.65
C GLU A 142 4.41 4.80 -20.08
N GLU A 143 3.71 5.72 -20.75
CA GLU A 143 3.48 5.67 -22.20
C GLU A 143 4.80 5.39 -22.94
N PRO A 144 4.83 4.46 -23.91
CA PRO A 144 6.05 4.00 -24.58
C PRO A 144 6.78 5.07 -25.42
N THR A 145 6.30 6.33 -25.43
CA THR A 145 6.74 7.41 -26.33
C THR A 145 8.12 8.01 -26.02
N SER A 146 8.72 7.74 -24.87
CA SER A 146 9.97 8.39 -24.42
C SER A 146 11.16 7.43 -24.42
N GLU A 147 11.93 7.33 -25.51
CA GLU A 147 13.14 6.49 -25.68
C GLU A 147 14.33 6.84 -24.74
N GLU A 148 14.06 7.21 -23.50
CA GLU A 148 15.08 7.53 -22.50
C GLU A 148 15.60 6.25 -21.83
N PRO A 149 16.92 5.98 -21.88
CA PRO A 149 17.53 4.74 -21.40
C PRO A 149 17.60 4.61 -19.86
N ASN A 150 16.97 5.52 -19.11
CA ASN A 150 17.07 5.60 -17.65
C ASN A 150 15.72 6.00 -17.01
N ARG A 151 14.62 5.34 -17.40
CA ARG A 151 13.28 5.61 -16.85
C ARG A 151 13.23 5.23 -15.37
N GLU A 152 12.77 6.17 -14.55
CA GLU A 152 12.61 5.96 -13.12
C GLU A 152 11.26 5.28 -12.86
N THR A 153 11.28 4.05 -12.34
CA THR A 153 10.05 3.31 -12.01
C THR A 153 9.20 4.09 -11.01
N LYS A 154 7.94 4.35 -11.37
CA LYS A 154 6.96 4.99 -10.48
C LYS A 154 5.98 3.95 -9.94
N TYR A 155 5.43 4.24 -8.77
CA TYR A 155 4.55 3.35 -8.04
C TYR A 155 3.28 4.08 -7.61
N VAL A 156 2.17 3.35 -7.64
CA VAL A 156 0.89 3.77 -7.06
C VAL A 156 0.59 2.83 -5.90
N LEU A 157 0.40 3.42 -4.72
CA LEU A 157 -0.02 2.70 -3.53
C LEU A 157 -1.54 2.84 -3.38
N PHE A 158 -2.22 1.72 -3.16
CA PHE A 158 -3.63 1.63 -2.82
C PHE A 158 -3.77 1.08 -1.40
N LEU A 159 -4.42 1.85 -0.53
CA LEU A 159 -4.70 1.51 0.86
C LEU A 159 -6.21 1.53 1.08
N PRO A 160 -6.87 0.36 1.17
CA PRO A 160 -8.21 0.25 1.71
C PRO A 160 -8.30 0.92 3.08
N ILE A 161 -9.28 1.79 3.26
CA ILE A 161 -9.49 2.52 4.51
C ILE A 161 -10.83 2.16 5.17
N LEU A 162 -10.98 2.59 6.41
CA LEU A 162 -12.26 2.65 7.10
C LEU A 162 -12.88 4.03 6.84
N ASP A 163 -14.16 4.06 6.48
CA ASP A 163 -14.94 5.28 6.29
C ASP A 163 -16.26 5.14 7.05
N GLY A 164 -16.31 5.74 8.25
CA GLY A 164 -17.40 5.54 9.19
C GLY A 164 -17.52 4.07 9.61
N GLU A 165 -18.71 3.50 9.41
CA GLU A 165 -19.05 2.11 9.76
C GLU A 165 -18.63 1.10 8.67
N PHE A 166 -18.11 1.57 7.54
CA PHE A 166 -17.72 0.71 6.42
C PHE A 166 -16.22 0.45 6.44
N ARG A 167 -15.86 -0.82 6.30
CA ARG A 167 -14.50 -1.23 5.97
C ARG A 167 -14.38 -1.50 4.48
N SER A 168 -13.16 -1.36 3.95
CA SER A 168 -12.85 -1.77 2.58
C SER A 168 -11.75 -2.81 2.52
N SER A 169 -11.76 -3.61 1.44
CA SER A 169 -10.69 -4.52 1.04
C SER A 169 -10.59 -4.56 -0.48
N LEU A 170 -9.41 -4.89 -1.01
CA LEU A 170 -9.22 -5.09 -2.45
C LEU A 170 -9.29 -6.57 -2.78
N GLN A 171 -9.68 -6.87 -4.00
CA GLN A 171 -9.60 -8.19 -4.59
C GLN A 171 -9.44 -8.11 -6.11
N GLY A 172 -8.88 -9.17 -6.68
CA GLY A 172 -8.86 -9.40 -8.11
C GLY A 172 -9.97 -10.36 -8.54
N ASN A 173 -10.24 -10.41 -9.84
CA ASN A 173 -11.12 -11.41 -10.43
C ASN A 173 -10.52 -12.04 -11.71
N SER A 174 -11.24 -12.97 -12.33
CA SER A 174 -10.75 -13.70 -13.53
C SER A 174 -10.60 -12.84 -14.79
N ALA A 175 -11.13 -11.61 -14.78
CA ALA A 175 -11.07 -10.65 -15.87
C ALA A 175 -10.02 -9.55 -15.64
N ASP A 176 -9.07 -9.77 -14.73
CA ASP A 176 -8.01 -8.81 -14.38
C ASP A 176 -8.50 -7.49 -13.80
N GLU A 177 -9.74 -7.47 -13.31
CA GLU A 177 -10.31 -6.29 -12.69
C GLU A 177 -9.81 -6.15 -11.25
N LEU A 178 -9.41 -4.93 -10.91
CA LEU A 178 -9.24 -4.53 -9.53
C LEU A 178 -10.62 -4.14 -8.99
N GLU A 179 -11.05 -4.83 -7.94
CA GLU A 179 -12.29 -4.56 -7.25
C GLU A 179 -12.02 -4.07 -5.82
N VAL A 180 -12.88 -3.16 -5.34
CA VAL A 180 -12.98 -2.82 -3.92
C VAL A 180 -14.26 -3.41 -3.35
N CYS A 181 -14.13 -4.22 -2.32
CA CYS A 181 -15.22 -4.66 -1.46
C CYS A 181 -15.39 -3.64 -0.33
N VAL A 182 -16.60 -3.11 -0.15
CA VAL A 182 -16.95 -2.18 0.93
C VAL A 182 -18.11 -2.76 1.71
N GLU A 183 -17.95 -2.98 3.01
CA GLU A 183 -18.95 -3.66 3.84
C GLU A 183 -18.97 -3.19 5.30
N THR A 184 -20.14 -3.28 5.94
CA THR A 184 -20.32 -2.96 7.38
C THR A 184 -20.33 -4.19 8.27
N GLY A 185 -20.76 -5.34 7.73
CA GLY A 185 -21.09 -6.52 8.53
C GLY A 185 -22.45 -6.44 9.25
N ASP A 186 -23.21 -5.34 9.09
CA ASP A 186 -24.55 -5.13 9.65
C ASP A 186 -25.55 -4.82 8.52
N SER A 187 -26.56 -5.68 8.34
CA SER A 187 -27.61 -5.50 7.33
C SER A 187 -28.46 -4.24 7.52
N ALA A 188 -28.49 -3.65 8.72
CA ALA A 188 -29.22 -2.42 8.99
C ALA A 188 -28.45 -1.17 8.55
N ILE A 189 -27.11 -1.24 8.48
CA ILE A 189 -26.27 -0.12 8.07
C ILE A 189 -25.98 -0.27 6.57
N ILE A 190 -26.69 0.53 5.78
CA ILE A 190 -26.63 0.50 4.31
C ILE A 190 -26.20 1.86 3.75
N ALA A 191 -25.45 1.83 2.65
CA ALA A 191 -25.10 3.02 1.89
C ALA A 191 -25.25 2.72 0.40
N SER A 192 -25.44 3.74 -0.42
CA SER A 192 -25.39 3.65 -1.89
C SER A 192 -24.15 4.31 -2.47
N ALA A 193 -23.29 4.90 -1.64
CA ALA A 193 -22.06 5.56 -2.07
C ALA A 193 -20.95 5.33 -1.05
N SER A 194 -19.74 5.15 -1.56
CA SER A 194 -18.53 5.01 -0.75
C SER A 194 -17.42 5.82 -1.43
N PRO A 195 -17.43 7.16 -1.30
CA PRO A 195 -16.53 8.06 -2.06
C PRO A 195 -15.08 8.01 -1.59
N LYS A 196 -14.82 7.43 -0.40
CA LYS A 196 -13.49 7.28 0.18
C LYS A 196 -13.25 5.84 0.62
N ALA A 197 -13.33 4.90 -0.31
CA ALA A 197 -13.08 3.50 -0.02
C ALA A 197 -11.58 3.17 0.02
N VAL A 198 -10.80 3.74 -0.90
CA VAL A 198 -9.38 3.41 -1.06
C VAL A 198 -8.57 4.68 -1.12
N PHE A 199 -7.65 4.89 -0.18
CA PHE A 199 -6.65 5.93 -0.29
C PHE A 199 -5.60 5.54 -1.34
N VAL A 200 -5.23 6.49 -2.20
CA VAL A 200 -4.21 6.31 -3.23
C VAL A 200 -3.14 7.38 -3.15
N ASN A 201 -1.89 6.99 -3.38
CA ASN A 201 -0.75 7.89 -3.43
C ASN A 201 0.28 7.42 -4.47
N PHE A 202 1.12 8.34 -4.94
CA PHE A 202 2.04 8.14 -6.05
C PHE A 202 3.46 8.57 -5.70
N GLY A 203 4.47 7.82 -6.13
CA GLY A 203 5.89 8.17 -5.90
C GLY A 203 6.88 7.26 -6.66
N ASP A 204 8.15 7.65 -6.69
CA ASP A 204 9.25 6.86 -7.30
C ASP A 204 9.94 5.90 -6.33
N ASN A 205 9.91 6.22 -5.03
CA ASN A 205 10.50 5.36 -4.01
C ASN A 205 9.40 4.61 -3.24
N PRO A 206 9.29 3.28 -3.37
CA PRO A 206 8.21 2.53 -2.75
C PRO A 206 8.29 2.53 -1.21
N PHE A 207 9.48 2.65 -0.63
CA PHE A 207 9.67 2.64 0.83
C PHE A 207 9.25 3.97 1.45
N GLU A 208 9.63 5.10 0.86
CA GLU A 208 9.16 6.41 1.33
C GLU A 208 7.67 6.59 1.01
N LEU A 209 7.18 6.11 -0.13
CA LEU A 209 5.75 6.13 -0.48
C LEU A 209 4.89 5.44 0.59
N ILE A 210 5.25 4.22 0.99
CA ILE A 210 4.53 3.49 2.05
C ILE A 210 4.62 4.24 3.37
N LYS A 211 5.83 4.65 3.77
CA LYS A 211 6.08 5.32 5.05
C LYS A 211 5.34 6.64 5.20
N GLU A 212 5.19 7.40 4.13
CA GLU A 212 4.46 8.68 4.17
C GLU A 212 2.94 8.50 4.10
N SER A 213 2.47 7.44 3.43
CA SER A 213 1.04 7.14 3.29
C SER A 213 0.41 6.52 4.55
N MET A 214 1.22 6.02 5.49
CA MET A 214 0.76 5.41 6.75
C MET A 214 0.85 6.35 7.97
N LYS A 215 0.76 7.67 7.75
CA LYS A 215 0.82 8.69 8.80
C LYS A 215 -0.56 9.07 9.35
#